data_AF-A0A645IKN1-F1
#
_entry.id   AF-A0A645IKN1-F1
#
_cell.length_a   1.000
_cell.length_b   1.000
_cell.length_c   1.000
_cell.angle_alpha   90.00
_cell.angle_beta   90.00
_cell.angle_gamma   90.00
#
_symmetry.space_group_name_H-M   'P 1'
#
loop_
_entity.id
_entity.type
_entity.pdbx_description
1 polymer ?
#
loop_
_entity_poly.entity_id
_entity_poly.type
_entity_poly.pdbx_seq_one_letter_code
_entity_poly.pdbx_strand_id
1 'polypeptide(L)' 'MSSDINNNLIESFNKTFKAWYKSKKGFNSFEKANNLIFMFIFHYNFIRTHGSLNNLTPAEVAGFASDTTSKQSWFIAA' A
#
# COMPACT_ATOMS: atom_id res chain seq x y z
N MET A 1 5.83 -30.09 -10.36
CA MET A 1 6.18 -28.71 -10.72
C MET A 1 6.65 -28.03 -9.45
N SER A 2 7.96 -27.78 -9.31
CA SER A 2 8.47 -26.96 -8.21
C SER A 2 7.70 -25.64 -8.26
N SER A 3 6.94 -25.34 -7.22
CA SER A 3 6.35 -24.01 -7.04
C SER A 3 7.53 -23.08 -6.79
N ASP A 4 8.20 -22.65 -7.86
CA ASP A 4 9.35 -21.77 -7.77
C ASP A 4 8.88 -20.54 -7.02
N ILE A 5 9.43 -20.36 -5.82
CA ILE A 5 9.12 -19.23 -4.95
C ILE A 5 9.54 -18.00 -5.72
N ASN A 6 8.55 -17.33 -6.29
CA ASN A 6 8.73 -16.20 -7.16
C ASN A 6 8.66 -14.92 -6.32
N ASN A 7 9.65 -14.04 -6.48
CA ASN A 7 9.79 -12.79 -5.75
C ASN A 7 9.11 -11.57 -6.43
N ASN A 8 8.50 -11.74 -7.60
CA ASN A 8 7.87 -10.68 -8.40
C ASN A 8 6.85 -9.86 -7.60
N LEU A 9 6.10 -10.51 -6.69
CA LEU A 9 5.14 -9.83 -5.81
C LEU A 9 5.84 -8.81 -4.90
N ILE A 10 6.90 -9.24 -4.19
CA ILE A 10 7.64 -8.36 -3.28
C ILE A 10 8.48 -7.33 -4.05
N GLU A 11 8.98 -7.67 -5.24
CA GLU A 11 9.66 -6.73 -6.12
C GLU A 11 8.73 -5.62 -6.61
N SER A 12 7.51 -5.97 -7.05
CA SER A 12 6.50 -5.01 -7.49
C SER A 12 6.07 -4.07 -6.35
N PHE A 13 5.88 -4.61 -5.15
CA PHE A 13 5.61 -3.83 -3.94
C PHE A 13 6.74 -2.84 -3.66
N ASN A 14 7.99 -3.31 -3.58
CA ASN A 14 9.15 -2.48 -3.28
C ASN A 14 9.41 -1.42 -4.36
N LYS A 15 9.17 -1.74 -5.64
CA LYS A 15 9.25 -0.78 -6.75
C LYS A 15 8.23 0.35 -6.57
N THR A 16 7.00 0.01 -6.20
CA THR A 16 5.93 0.99 -5.91
C THR A 16 6.31 1.86 -4.72
N PHE A 17 6.77 1.26 -3.62
CA PHE A 17 7.23 1.99 -2.44
C PHE A 17 8.36 2.96 -2.78
N LYS A 18 9.37 2.50 -3.54
CA LYS A 18 10.51 3.31 -3.97
C LYS A 18 10.11 4.51 -4.83
N ALA A 19 9.17 4.33 -5.75
CA ALA A 19 8.64 5.44 -6.52
C ALA A 19 7.93 6.48 -5.63
N TRP A 20 7.16 6.02 -4.65
CA TRP A 20 6.40 6.87 -3.74
C TRP A 20 7.30 7.70 -2.81
N TYR A 21 8.22 7.07 -2.07
CA TYR A 21 9.02 7.81 -1.09
C TYR A 21 10.11 8.70 -1.71
N LYS A 22 10.61 8.38 -2.92
CA LYS A 22 11.59 9.23 -3.62
C LYS A 22 11.09 10.66 -3.83
N SER A 23 9.78 10.83 -4.00
CA SER A 23 9.16 12.16 -4.14
C SER A 23 9.21 13.01 -2.87
N LYS A 24 9.45 12.42 -1.69
CA LYS A 24 9.27 13.06 -0.37
C LYS A 24 10.54 13.67 0.26
N LYS A 25 11.64 13.83 -0.50
CA LYS A 25 12.90 14.48 -0.07
C LYS A 25 13.47 14.00 1.29
N GLY A 26 13.44 12.69 1.52
CA GLY A 26 14.18 12.03 2.62
C GLY A 26 13.43 12.00 3.96
N PHE A 27 13.92 11.16 4.86
CA PHE A 27 13.36 11.00 6.21
C PHE A 27 14.23 11.78 7.21
N ASN A 28 13.67 12.85 7.74
CA ASN A 28 14.37 13.74 8.69
C ASN A 28 14.67 13.08 10.05
N SER A 29 14.01 11.95 10.38
CA SER A 29 14.29 11.14 11.56
C SER A 29 13.81 9.70 11.35
N PHE A 30 14.27 8.77 12.19
CA PHE A 30 13.82 7.37 12.19
C PHE A 30 12.31 7.25 12.43
N GLU A 31 11.77 8.01 13.38
CA GLU A 31 10.33 8.06 13.67
C GLU A 31 9.52 8.54 12.45
N LYS A 32 9.98 9.60 11.77
CA LYS A 32 9.34 10.09 10.54
C LYS A 32 9.42 9.06 9.41
N ALA A 33 10.51 8.30 9.32
CA ALA A 33 10.62 7.20 8.36
C ALA A 33 9.57 6.12 8.64
N ASN A 34 9.42 5.70 9.90
CA ASN A 34 8.40 4.72 10.29
C ASN A 34 6.99 5.22 10.00
N ASN A 35 6.66 6.46 10.39
CA ASN A 35 5.34 7.03 10.13
C ASN A 35 5.02 7.05 8.64
N LEU A 36 5.99 7.39 7.79
CA LEU A 36 5.83 7.38 6.35
C LEU A 36 5.65 5.96 5.79
N ILE A 37 6.40 4.98 6.30
CA ILE A 37 6.25 3.56 5.92
C ILE A 37 4.87 3.04 6.33
N PHE A 38 4.42 3.32 7.55
CA PHE A 38 3.09 2.94 8.03
C PHE A 38 1.99 3.54 7.16
N MET A 39 2.11 4.83 6.83
CA MET A 39 1.14 5.51 5.96
C MET A 39 1.11 4.89 4.56
N PHE A 40 2.26 4.50 4.01
CA PHE A 40 2.33 3.80 2.73
C PHE A 40 1.65 2.42 2.79
N ILE A 41 1.98 1.61 3.81
CA ILE A 41 1.42 0.26 3.98
C ILE A 41 -0.10 0.35 4.14
N PHE A 42 -0.59 1.30 4.94
CA PHE A 42 -2.02 1.52 5.11
C PHE A 42 -2.69 1.90 3.79
N HIS A 43 -2.16 2.91 3.10
CA HIS A 43 -2.70 3.34 1.82
C HIS A 43 -2.70 2.21 0.77
N TYR A 44 -1.61 1.46 0.67
CA TYR A 44 -1.47 0.37 -0.31
C TYR A 44 -2.47 -0.77 -0.07
N ASN A 45 -2.70 -1.14 1.20
CA ASN A 45 -3.53 -2.30 1.55
C ASN A 45 -5.01 -1.97 1.69
N PHE A 46 -5.37 -0.76 2.13
CA PHE A 46 -6.76 -0.43 2.52
C PHE A 46 -7.43 0.63 1.65
N ILE A 47 -6.67 1.46 0.92
CA ILE A 47 -7.23 2.57 0.13
C ILE A 47 -7.03 2.35 -1.37
N ARG A 48 -5.82 1.98 -1.79
CA ARG A 48 -5.46 1.84 -3.19
C ARG A 48 -6.06 0.58 -3.79
N THR A 49 -6.90 0.76 -4.79
CA THR A 49 -7.40 -0.33 -5.64
C THR A 49 -6.35 -0.74 -6.66
N HIS A 50 -6.33 -2.03 -7.03
CA HIS A 50 -5.36 -2.55 -7.99
C HIS A 50 -6.10 -3.23 -9.15
N GLY A 51 -5.78 -2.84 -10.38
CA GLY A 51 -6.41 -3.45 -11.57
C GLY A 51 -6.18 -4.95 -11.67
N SER A 52 -5.02 -5.44 -11.21
CA SER A 52 -4.70 -6.87 -11.12
C SER A 52 -5.54 -7.63 -10.08
N LEU A 53 -6.24 -6.91 -9.19
CA LEU A 53 -7.12 -7.45 -8.15
C LEU A 53 -8.59 -7.09 -8.43
N ASN A 54 -8.99 -7.01 -9.70
CA ASN A 54 -10.36 -6.62 -10.10
C ASN A 54 -10.80 -5.27 -9.52
N ASN A 55 -9.87 -4.30 -9.41
CA ASN A 55 -10.11 -2.99 -8.78
C ASN A 55 -10.48 -3.06 -7.30
N LEU A 56 -10.10 -4.14 -6.60
CA LEU A 56 -10.19 -4.24 -5.14
C LEU A 56 -8.85 -3.87 -4.48
N THR A 57 -8.92 -3.54 -3.21
CA THR A 57 -7.76 -3.38 -2.34
C THR A 57 -7.26 -4.76 -1.86
N PRO A 58 -5.97 -4.90 -1.48
CA PRO A 58 -5.46 -6.14 -0.93
C PRO A 58 -6.23 -6.61 0.31
N ALA A 59 -6.68 -5.67 1.16
CA ALA A 59 -7.49 -6.00 2.33
C ALA A 59 -8.84 -6.61 1.93
N GLU A 60 -9.54 -6.05 0.94
CA GLU A 60 -10.81 -6.61 0.45
C GLU A 60 -10.62 -8.03 -0.12
N VAL A 61 -9.55 -8.25 -0.89
CA VAL A 61 -9.23 -9.60 -1.41
C VAL A 61 -8.93 -10.58 -0.26
N ALA A 62 -8.36 -10.10 0.84
CA ALA A 62 -8.14 -10.89 2.05
C ALA A 62 -9.42 -11.10 2.89
N GLY A 63 -10.58 -10.59 2.46
CA GLY A 63 -11.86 -10.74 3.15
C GLY A 63 -12.19 -9.63 4.14
N PHE A 64 -11.45 -8.52 4.15
CA PHE A 64 -11.79 -7.36 4.96
C PHE A 64 -13.04 -6.66 4.42
N ALA A 65 -14.07 -6.56 5.24
CA ALA A 65 -15.27 -5.79 4.93
C ALA A 65 -14.92 -4.30 5.02
N SER A 66 -14.70 -3.66 3.88
CA SER A 66 -14.47 -2.22 3.82
C SER A 66 -15.74 -1.48 3.42
N ASP A 67 -16.07 -0.45 4.19
CA ASP A 67 -17.13 0.48 3.84
C ASP A 67 -16.58 1.65 2.99
N THR A 68 -17.31 2.02 1.95
CA THR A 68 -16.91 3.08 1.01
C THR A 68 -16.82 4.44 1.69
N THR A 69 -17.72 4.74 2.63
CA THR A 69 -17.72 5.99 3.38
C THR A 69 -16.46 6.09 4.25
N SER A 70 -16.10 5.01 4.93
CA SER A 70 -14.89 4.93 5.75
C SER A 70 -13.60 5.15 4.94
N LYS A 71 -13.52 4.61 3.73
CA LYS A 71 -12.40 4.87 2.80
C LYS A 71 -12.37 6.33 2.34
N GLN A 72 -13.53 6.92 2.08
CA GLN A 72 -13.65 8.30 1.61
C GLN A 72 -13.30 9.33 2.69
N SER A 73 -13.62 9.06 3.96
CA SER A 73 -13.27 9.93 5.09
C SER A 73 -11.77 10.23 5.17
N TRP A 74 -10.91 9.29 4.74
CA TRP A 74 -9.47 9.52 4.69
C TRP A 74 -9.08 10.68 3.78
N PHE A 75 -9.74 10.85 2.63
CA PHE A 75 -9.47 11.95 1.71
C PHE A 75 -9.93 13.32 2.26
N ILE A 76 -10.81 13.33 3.25
CA ILE A 76 -11.29 14.55 3.91
C ILE A 76 -10.34 14.97 5.04
N ALA A 77 -9.64 14.01 5.66
CA ALA A 77 -8.74 14.25 6.79
C ALA A 77 -7.29 14.61 6.40
N ALA A 78 -6.92 14.41 5.13
CA ALA A 78 -5.56 14.65 4.59
C ALA A 78 -5.44 16.04 3.93
#